data_AF-A0A1I4A3Y3-F1
#
_entry.id   AF-A0A1I4A3Y3-F1
#
_cell.length_a   1.000
_cell.length_b   1.000
_cell.length_c   1.000
_cell.angle_alpha   90.00
_cell.angle_beta   90.00
_cell.angle_gamma   90.00
#
_symmetry.space_group_name_H-M   'P 1'
#
loop_
_entity.id
_entity.type
_entity.pdbx_description
1 polymer ?
#
loop_
_entity_poly.entity_id
_entity_poly.type
_entity_poly.pdbx_seq_one_letter_code
_entity_poly.pdbx_strand_id
1 'polypeptide(L)'
;MNVMRKRALIFGAIAAAGLCAAPAWAGSYQCDNDRSAGQYPNCSNMGGHNYVYRSGQAGDWNGDDRLNSTNSGWYGYFFPGTDRYYSFYAWLNNAAFTDAYARYNVINTANGSQQTAAINQNTAPGGWNYVGYGYGYLFTVTPSGNGRNGADIVQLYFNGLAAADAAPRVTEADRDLSGRCAAVAPQDARVAALQQRMLDAVDRYRDAAGSVDVRFGNNGQDEAIDFEVSQSARTSFVRIARDRGRVEEHVSRAGTTLSLYPQTASYRETRALDAPAPGGARQYRNARCEPVFVHRPDPAGAVGADAVLSPQNYAFWLSTEDVRIAGHQRLLGRDATVVAGKHGDYLGRKLGADRFRMWVDSDTGVLLKLVGSDRQGKPAYSIVVRDLRLDSGLKLKPSLAAPQGWTRIAED
;
A
#
# COMPACT_ATOMS: atom_id res chain seq x y z
N MET A 1 12.06 90.04 -16.54
CA MET A 1 10.93 89.26 -16.00
C MET A 1 10.83 87.94 -16.74
N ASN A 2 11.36 86.85 -16.18
CA ASN A 2 10.69 85.55 -16.11
C ASN A 2 11.62 84.57 -15.38
N VAL A 3 11.12 84.09 -14.25
CA VAL A 3 11.78 83.20 -13.31
C VAL A 3 11.60 81.77 -13.81
N MET A 4 12.68 81.09 -14.22
CA MET A 4 12.67 79.64 -14.41
C MET A 4 13.18 78.96 -13.13
N ARG A 5 12.22 78.38 -12.39
CA ARG A 5 12.43 77.51 -11.24
C ARG A 5 13.08 76.19 -11.68
N LYS A 6 14.27 75.89 -11.13
CA LYS A 6 14.83 74.53 -11.08
C LYS A 6 13.95 73.68 -10.16
N ARG A 7 13.30 72.65 -10.70
CA ARG A 7 12.65 71.59 -9.91
C ARG A 7 13.69 70.53 -9.57
N ALA A 8 13.93 70.36 -8.27
CA ALA A 8 14.64 69.21 -7.72
C ALA A 8 13.73 67.97 -7.84
N LEU A 9 14.22 66.94 -8.51
CA LEU A 9 13.63 65.59 -8.49
C LEU A 9 14.25 64.85 -7.31
N ILE A 10 13.45 64.71 -6.26
CA ILE A 10 13.73 63.87 -5.10
C ILE A 10 13.58 62.42 -5.56
N PHE A 11 14.69 61.66 -5.56
CA PHE A 11 14.67 60.21 -5.68
C PHE A 11 14.05 59.61 -4.41
N GLY A 12 12.75 59.35 -4.45
CA GLY A 12 12.09 58.49 -3.47
C GLY A 12 12.41 57.03 -3.81
N ALA A 13 13.30 56.41 -3.03
CA ALA A 13 13.48 54.97 -3.04
C ALA A 13 12.20 54.31 -2.49
N ILE A 14 11.31 53.88 -3.38
CA ILE A 14 10.28 52.90 -3.01
C ILE A 14 11.01 51.58 -2.84
N ALA A 15 11.37 51.27 -1.60
CA ALA A 15 11.65 49.90 -1.19
C ALA A 15 10.34 49.12 -1.36
N ALA A 16 10.14 48.55 -2.55
CA ALA A 16 9.21 47.46 -2.73
C ALA A 16 9.78 46.29 -1.94
N ALA A 17 9.42 46.23 -0.65
CA ALA A 17 9.49 45.00 0.12
C ALA A 17 8.59 44.00 -0.61
N GLY A 18 9.20 43.29 -1.56
CA GLY A 18 8.65 42.09 -2.17
C GLY A 18 8.52 41.06 -1.05
N LEU A 19 7.42 41.15 -0.31
CA LEU A 19 6.79 39.98 0.28
C LEU A 19 6.41 39.08 -0.90
N CYS A 20 7.40 38.31 -1.39
CA CYS A 20 7.14 37.07 -2.08
C CYS A 20 6.47 36.17 -1.04
N ALA A 21 5.17 36.36 -0.84
CA ALA A 21 4.33 35.30 -0.32
C ALA A 21 4.58 34.12 -1.26
N ALA A 22 5.27 33.09 -0.75
CA ALA A 22 5.35 31.82 -1.45
C ALA A 22 3.92 31.45 -1.84
N PRO A 23 3.65 31.08 -3.10
CA PRO A 23 2.31 30.71 -3.51
C PRO A 23 1.81 29.65 -2.53
N ALA A 24 0.65 29.89 -1.92
CA ALA A 24 0.02 28.92 -1.04
C ALA A 24 -0.19 27.62 -1.83
N TRP A 25 0.57 26.58 -1.48
CA TRP A 25 0.56 25.30 -2.18
C TRP A 25 -0.75 24.59 -1.88
N ALA A 26 -1.69 24.64 -2.82
CA ALA A 26 -2.77 23.67 -2.86
C ALA A 26 -2.22 22.34 -3.39
N GLY A 27 -2.21 21.31 -2.54
CA GLY A 27 -2.27 19.94 -3.03
C GLY A 27 -1.66 18.87 -2.15
N SER A 28 -0.41 19.01 -1.69
CA SER A 28 0.23 17.95 -0.88
C SER A 28 1.44 18.39 -0.03
N TYR A 29 1.80 17.59 0.98
CA TYR A 29 3.09 17.63 1.68
C TYR A 29 3.87 16.35 1.41
N GLN A 30 5.20 16.46 1.38
CA GLN A 30 6.11 15.33 1.28
C GLN A 30 7.05 15.32 2.49
N CYS A 31 7.51 14.15 2.88
CA CYS A 31 8.52 13.98 3.92
C CYS A 31 9.42 12.81 3.63
N ASP A 32 10.72 13.09 3.47
CA ASP A 32 11.73 12.06 3.26
C ASP A 32 12.15 11.37 4.56
N ASN A 33 12.85 10.24 4.47
CA ASN A 33 13.30 9.44 5.60
C ASN A 33 14.55 9.99 6.33
N ASP A 34 15.23 10.98 5.75
CA ASP A 34 16.40 11.65 6.30
C ASP A 34 16.25 13.17 6.33
N ARG A 35 14.99 13.63 6.30
CA ARG A 35 14.53 15.01 6.13
C ARG A 35 15.57 16.09 6.44
N SER A 36 15.97 16.81 5.39
CA SER A 36 16.55 18.15 5.53
C SER A 36 15.47 19.20 5.76
N ALA A 37 15.60 20.01 6.83
CA ALA A 37 14.64 21.05 7.19
C ALA A 37 14.41 22.09 6.08
N GLY A 38 15.43 22.36 5.26
CA GLY A 38 15.32 23.27 4.12
C GLY A 38 14.53 22.70 2.94
N GLN A 39 14.55 21.38 2.76
CA GLN A 39 13.88 20.69 1.64
C GLN A 39 12.44 20.31 1.98
N TYR A 40 12.20 19.87 3.22
CA TYR A 40 10.88 19.44 3.69
C TYR A 40 10.50 20.23 4.95
N PRO A 41 10.07 21.50 4.84
CA PRO A 41 9.86 22.36 6.02
C PRO A 41 8.69 21.92 6.92
N ASN A 42 7.75 21.14 6.39
CA ASN A 42 6.45 20.87 7.04
C ASN A 42 6.34 19.52 7.73
N CYS A 43 7.45 18.80 7.95
CA CYS A 43 7.41 17.47 8.53
C CYS A 43 8.69 17.14 9.30
N SER A 44 8.67 16.27 10.30
CA SER A 44 9.86 15.74 10.97
C SER A 44 9.83 14.21 10.93
N ASN A 45 10.99 13.56 10.98
CA ASN A 45 11.02 12.13 11.19
C ASN A 45 11.02 11.80 12.69
N MET A 46 10.40 10.68 13.03
CA MET A 46 10.39 10.09 14.35
C MET A 46 10.59 8.58 14.17
N GLY A 47 11.31 7.93 15.07
CA GLY A 47 11.46 6.48 15.00
C GLY A 47 11.77 5.88 16.35
N GLY A 48 11.11 4.76 16.64
CA GLY A 48 11.52 3.84 17.69
C GLY A 48 12.78 3.07 17.26
N HIS A 49 13.41 2.42 18.24
CA HIS A 49 14.59 1.58 18.03
C HIS A 49 14.43 0.63 16.81
N ASN A 50 15.52 0.33 16.11
CA ASN A 50 15.68 -0.73 15.09
C ASN A 50 15.48 -0.38 13.59
N TYR A 51 15.08 0.84 13.23
CA TYR A 51 15.16 1.31 11.83
C TYR A 51 16.55 1.85 11.51
N VAL A 52 17.26 1.17 10.61
CA VAL A 52 18.62 1.49 10.22
C VAL A 52 18.60 2.31 8.93
N TYR A 53 19.26 3.46 8.94
CA TYR A 53 19.49 4.26 7.74
C TYR A 53 20.43 3.53 6.78
N ARG A 54 20.09 3.56 5.50
CA ARG A 54 20.89 3.00 4.42
C ARG A 54 20.92 4.01 3.28
N SER A 55 22.01 4.05 2.53
CA SER A 55 22.12 4.86 1.32
C SER A 55 22.61 4.02 0.15
N GLY A 56 22.42 4.56 -1.05
CA GLY A 56 22.84 3.95 -2.31
C GLY A 56 22.02 2.73 -2.74
N GLN A 57 20.83 2.49 -2.19
CA GLN A 57 19.99 1.41 -2.72
C GLN A 57 19.25 1.86 -3.98
N ALA A 58 19.17 0.97 -4.95
CA ALA A 58 18.49 1.24 -6.19
C ALA A 58 16.97 1.32 -5.97
N GLY A 59 16.37 2.39 -6.48
CA GLY A 59 14.92 2.63 -6.46
C GLY A 59 14.44 3.54 -5.33
N ASP A 60 15.28 3.78 -4.33
CA ASP A 60 15.02 4.67 -3.21
C ASP A 60 14.81 6.12 -3.66
N TRP A 61 13.94 6.82 -2.94
CA TRP A 61 13.83 8.27 -3.08
C TRP A 61 15.10 8.93 -2.56
N ASN A 62 15.65 9.89 -3.32
CA ASN A 62 16.93 10.54 -3.03
C ASN A 62 18.13 9.57 -2.81
N GLY A 63 17.96 8.27 -3.10
CA GLY A 63 18.99 7.26 -2.95
C GLY A 63 19.19 6.75 -1.52
N ASP A 64 18.20 6.90 -0.63
CA ASP A 64 18.29 6.39 0.73
C ASP A 64 16.99 5.81 1.30
N ASP A 65 17.13 5.09 2.41
CA ASP A 65 16.01 4.45 3.08
C ASP A 65 16.25 4.20 4.57
N ARG A 66 15.16 3.81 5.24
CA ARG A 66 15.17 3.22 6.57
C ARG A 66 14.61 1.80 6.49
N LEU A 67 15.38 0.82 6.94
CA LEU A 67 14.93 -0.58 7.01
C LEU A 67 14.88 -1.05 8.45
N ASN A 68 13.78 -1.69 8.85
CA ASN A 68 13.69 -2.35 10.14
C ASN A 68 14.59 -3.61 10.19
N SER A 69 15.26 -3.81 11.33
CA SER A 69 16.20 -4.91 11.56
C SER A 69 15.74 -5.98 12.55
N THR A 70 14.65 -5.79 13.32
CA THR A 70 14.31 -6.69 14.45
C THR A 70 12.82 -7.05 14.61
N ASN A 71 11.96 -6.84 13.62
CA ASN A 71 10.49 -7.09 13.71
C ASN A 71 9.81 -6.41 14.92
N SER A 72 10.41 -5.33 15.41
CA SER A 72 9.94 -4.51 16.53
C SER A 72 10.18 -3.03 16.26
N GLY A 73 9.48 -2.15 16.96
CA GLY A 73 9.59 -0.70 16.79
C GLY A 73 8.75 -0.15 15.65
N TRP A 74 8.90 1.14 15.40
CA TRP A 74 8.14 1.88 14.39
C TRP A 74 9.00 2.98 13.79
N TYR A 75 8.66 3.39 12.58
CA TYR A 75 9.19 4.60 11.97
C TYR A 75 8.04 5.52 11.57
N GLY A 76 8.22 6.82 11.65
CA GLY A 76 7.16 7.76 11.36
C GLY A 76 7.60 9.14 10.91
N TYR A 77 6.60 9.85 10.39
CA TYR A 77 6.70 11.18 9.83
C TYR A 77 5.64 12.04 10.51
N PHE A 78 6.10 13.06 11.21
CA PHE A 78 5.30 13.98 11.99
C PHE A 78 5.09 15.27 11.22
N PHE A 79 3.84 15.66 10.98
CA PHE A 79 3.45 16.88 10.27
C PHE A 79 2.87 17.89 11.27
N PRO A 80 3.71 18.77 11.87
CA PRO A 80 3.26 19.70 12.92
C PRO A 80 2.16 20.64 12.44
N GLY A 81 1.19 20.92 13.32
CA GLY A 81 0.16 21.94 13.08
C GLY A 81 -0.94 21.53 12.09
N THR A 82 -1.13 20.24 11.88
CA THR A 82 -2.00 19.76 10.80
C THR A 82 -2.97 18.64 11.23
N ASP A 83 -3.90 18.93 12.13
CA ASP A 83 -4.91 17.95 12.58
C ASP A 83 -6.15 17.94 11.66
N ARG A 84 -6.05 17.21 10.54
CA ARG A 84 -7.13 17.06 9.54
C ARG A 84 -7.02 15.72 8.84
N TYR A 85 -7.95 15.45 7.92
CA TYR A 85 -7.95 14.22 7.13
C TYR A 85 -7.02 14.29 5.92
N TYR A 86 -6.30 13.19 5.69
CA TYR A 86 -5.30 13.03 4.64
C TYR A 86 -5.48 11.73 3.88
N SER A 87 -5.16 11.78 2.59
CA SER A 87 -4.79 10.58 1.83
C SER A 87 -3.28 10.42 1.87
N PHE A 88 -2.80 9.27 2.33
CA PHE A 88 -1.38 8.97 2.51
C PHE A 88 -0.88 8.08 1.37
N TYR A 89 0.33 8.39 0.90
CA TYR A 89 1.06 7.58 -0.07
C TYR A 89 2.49 7.35 0.44
N ALA A 90 3.00 6.14 0.24
CA ALA A 90 4.38 5.79 0.51
C ALA A 90 5.07 5.39 -0.79
N TRP A 91 6.31 5.81 -0.97
CA TRP A 91 7.14 5.32 -2.06
C TRP A 91 7.67 3.93 -1.73
N LEU A 92 7.35 2.94 -2.57
CA LEU A 92 7.78 1.56 -2.42
C LEU A 92 8.50 1.13 -3.70
N ASN A 93 9.83 1.19 -3.69
CA ASN A 93 10.63 0.76 -4.83
C ASN A 93 12.00 0.17 -4.43
N ASN A 94 12.15 -0.20 -3.15
CA ASN A 94 13.34 -0.86 -2.61
C ASN A 94 13.12 -2.39 -2.51
N ALA A 95 14.02 -3.17 -3.08
CA ALA A 95 13.91 -4.63 -3.11
C ALA A 95 14.04 -5.29 -1.73
N ALA A 96 14.61 -4.61 -0.73
CA ALA A 96 14.75 -5.14 0.62
C ALA A 96 13.47 -5.08 1.46
N PHE A 97 12.48 -4.26 1.04
CA PHE A 97 11.22 -4.05 1.74
C PHE A 97 10.30 -5.27 1.52
N THR A 98 10.39 -6.27 2.37
CA THR A 98 9.82 -7.62 2.09
C THR A 98 8.79 -8.08 3.12
N ASP A 99 8.34 -7.19 4.00
CA ASP A 99 7.25 -7.50 4.93
C ASP A 99 5.93 -7.66 4.16
N ALA A 100 5.30 -8.82 4.33
CA ALA A 100 4.02 -9.15 3.71
C ALA A 100 2.82 -8.46 4.38
N TYR A 101 3.02 -7.88 5.57
CA TYR A 101 1.98 -7.27 6.40
C TYR A 101 2.44 -5.95 7.01
N ALA A 102 3.18 -5.10 6.28
CA ALA A 102 3.58 -3.80 6.83
C ALA A 102 2.33 -2.96 7.18
N ARG A 103 2.20 -2.57 8.45
CA ARG A 103 1.05 -1.81 8.94
C ARG A 103 1.37 -0.33 8.90
N TYR A 104 0.44 0.45 8.38
CA TYR A 104 0.53 1.89 8.31
C TYR A 104 -0.56 2.51 9.18
N ASN A 105 -0.19 3.51 9.97
CA ASN A 105 -1.06 4.09 10.99
C ASN A 105 -0.96 5.61 10.98
N VAL A 106 -2.01 6.25 11.49
CA VAL A 106 -2.02 7.68 11.84
C VAL A 106 -2.32 7.83 13.32
N ILE A 107 -1.71 8.82 13.98
CA ILE A 107 -1.93 9.13 15.39
C ILE A 107 -2.59 10.52 15.51
N ASN A 108 -3.67 10.60 16.29
CA ASN A 108 -4.43 11.83 16.57
C ASN A 108 -4.20 12.38 17.99
N THR A 109 -4.71 13.58 18.26
CA THR A 109 -4.53 14.37 19.50
C THR A 109 -5.10 13.72 20.77
N ALA A 110 -5.86 12.63 20.66
CA ALA A 110 -6.30 11.82 21.79
C ALA A 110 -5.34 10.65 22.12
N ASN A 111 -4.15 10.62 21.51
CA ASN A 111 -3.16 9.54 21.57
C ASN A 111 -3.68 8.17 21.09
N GLY A 112 -4.71 8.15 20.24
CA GLY A 112 -5.17 6.92 19.60
C GLY A 112 -4.43 6.68 18.29
N SER A 113 -3.69 5.58 18.18
CA SER A 113 -3.21 5.07 16.89
C SER A 113 -4.37 4.43 16.14
N GLN A 114 -4.49 4.72 14.85
CA GLN A 114 -5.47 4.12 13.96
C GLN A 114 -4.77 3.60 12.71
N GLN A 115 -4.99 2.33 12.41
CA GLN A 115 -4.43 1.72 11.20
C GLN A 115 -5.17 2.29 9.98
N THR A 116 -4.40 2.83 9.03
CA THR A 116 -4.92 3.35 7.75
C THR A 116 -4.88 2.28 6.67
N ALA A 117 -3.86 1.41 6.69
CA ALA A 117 -3.73 0.28 5.79
C ALA A 117 -2.80 -0.80 6.34
N ALA A 118 -2.95 -2.01 5.82
CA ALA A 118 -1.90 -3.02 5.83
C ALA A 118 -1.50 -3.27 4.37
N ILE A 119 -0.24 -3.06 4.02
CA ILE A 119 0.25 -3.25 2.67
C ILE A 119 1.31 -4.34 2.67
N ASN A 120 1.17 -5.27 1.75
CA ASN A 120 2.19 -6.24 1.46
C ASN A 120 3.32 -5.55 0.66
N GLN A 121 4.33 -5.03 1.36
CA GLN A 121 5.48 -4.39 0.74
C GLN A 121 6.24 -5.39 -0.14
N ASN A 122 6.26 -6.68 0.21
CA ASN A 122 6.92 -7.72 -0.59
C ASN A 122 6.45 -7.75 -2.06
N THR A 123 5.15 -7.54 -2.28
CA THR A 123 4.51 -7.69 -3.59
C THR A 123 4.01 -6.38 -4.19
N ALA A 124 4.12 -5.27 -3.45
CA ALA A 124 3.70 -3.95 -3.90
C ALA A 124 4.45 -3.52 -5.17
N PRO A 125 3.73 -2.94 -6.16
CA PRO A 125 4.36 -2.41 -7.37
C PRO A 125 5.29 -1.23 -7.05
N GLY A 126 6.30 -1.04 -7.90
CA GLY A 126 7.32 0.00 -7.75
C GLY A 126 6.75 1.40 -7.98
N GLY A 127 6.72 2.25 -6.95
CA GLY A 127 6.25 3.65 -7.05
C GLY A 127 5.44 4.13 -5.84
N TRP A 128 4.61 5.15 -6.05
CA TRP A 128 3.71 5.69 -5.02
C TRP A 128 2.55 4.73 -4.77
N ASN A 129 2.49 4.16 -3.58
CA ASN A 129 1.40 3.28 -3.17
C ASN A 129 0.53 4.01 -2.15
N TYR A 130 -0.78 4.04 -2.39
CA TYR A 130 -1.74 4.54 -1.41
C TYR A 130 -1.72 3.64 -0.17
N VAL A 131 -1.48 4.25 0.99
CA VAL A 131 -1.33 3.59 2.29
C VAL A 131 -2.44 4.00 3.26
N GLY A 132 -3.55 4.47 2.72
CA GLY A 132 -4.79 4.70 3.45
C GLY A 132 -5.13 6.18 3.65
N TYR A 133 -6.19 6.39 4.41
CA TYR A 133 -6.75 7.69 4.71
C TYR A 133 -6.94 7.82 6.22
N GLY A 134 -6.71 9.01 6.76
CA GLY A 134 -6.95 9.22 8.17
C GLY A 134 -6.71 10.62 8.71
N TYR A 135 -7.09 10.78 9.97
CA TYR A 135 -7.08 12.05 10.71
C TYR A 135 -5.99 12.02 11.77
N GLY A 136 -5.10 13.01 11.77
CA GLY A 136 -4.03 13.13 12.75
C GLY A 136 -2.77 13.76 12.17
N TYR A 137 -1.68 13.75 12.96
CA TYR A 137 -0.44 14.47 12.67
C TYR A 137 0.79 13.59 12.43
N LEU A 138 0.82 12.36 12.97
CA LEU A 138 1.96 11.45 12.84
C LEU A 138 1.54 10.21 12.02
N PHE A 139 2.25 9.95 10.94
CA PHE A 139 2.11 8.76 10.11
C PHE A 139 3.21 7.76 10.47
N THR A 140 2.86 6.53 10.86
CA THR A 140 3.85 5.51 11.24
C THR A 140 3.71 4.23 10.43
N VAL A 141 4.84 3.55 10.22
CA VAL A 141 4.90 2.20 9.69
C VAL A 141 5.45 1.26 10.76
N THR A 142 4.76 0.14 10.97
CA THR A 142 5.11 -0.89 11.95
C THR A 142 5.29 -2.24 11.28
N PRO A 143 6.28 -3.03 11.72
CA PRO A 143 6.48 -4.39 11.23
C PRO A 143 5.34 -5.29 11.72
N SER A 144 4.89 -6.23 10.88
CA SER A 144 3.96 -7.25 11.36
C SER A 144 4.08 -8.63 10.70
N GLY A 145 4.95 -8.77 9.68
CA GLY A 145 5.30 -10.06 9.08
C GLY A 145 6.70 -10.50 9.48
N ASN A 146 7.64 -10.44 8.53
CA ASN A 146 9.02 -10.88 8.73
C ASN A 146 9.93 -9.80 9.33
N GLY A 147 9.40 -8.60 9.60
CA GLY A 147 10.13 -7.49 10.19
C GLY A 147 11.06 -6.75 9.24
N ARG A 148 11.04 -7.04 7.94
CA ARG A 148 11.81 -6.33 6.91
C ARG A 148 10.96 -5.30 6.19
N ASN A 149 10.20 -4.51 6.94
CA ASN A 149 9.45 -3.39 6.39
C ASN A 149 10.35 -2.15 6.29
N GLY A 150 10.16 -1.40 5.21
CA GLY A 150 10.92 -0.19 4.92
C GLY A 150 10.12 1.08 5.03
N ALA A 151 10.85 2.17 5.19
CA ALA A 151 10.37 3.54 5.17
C ALA A 151 11.31 4.37 4.28
N ASP A 152 10.73 5.16 3.38
CA ASP A 152 11.43 5.98 2.40
C ASP A 152 10.77 7.38 2.39
N ILE A 153 10.31 7.92 1.27
CA ILE A 153 9.49 9.14 1.27
C ILE A 153 7.99 8.82 1.44
N VAL A 154 7.28 9.74 2.11
CA VAL A 154 5.80 9.76 2.15
C VAL A 154 5.25 11.04 1.52
N GLN A 155 4.04 10.94 0.99
CA GLN A 155 3.27 12.07 0.44
C GLN A 155 1.83 12.08 0.97
N LEU A 156 1.32 13.26 1.29
CA LEU A 156 0.01 13.48 1.88
C LEU A 156 -0.76 14.49 1.06
N TYR A 157 -2.03 14.23 0.75
CA TYR A 157 -2.91 15.16 0.04
C TYR A 157 -3.98 15.75 0.95
N PHE A 158 -4.25 17.06 0.83
CA PHE A 158 -5.29 17.75 1.60
C PHE A 158 -6.65 17.56 0.91
N ASN A 159 -7.62 17.06 1.66
CA ASN A 159 -8.96 16.61 1.24
C ASN A 159 -9.02 15.14 0.79
N GLY A 160 -10.18 14.52 1.04
CA GLY A 160 -10.41 13.07 0.81
C GLY A 160 -10.05 12.60 -0.60
N LEU A 161 -9.99 11.29 -0.79
CA LEU A 161 -9.48 10.53 -1.96
C LEU A 161 -9.51 11.24 -3.34
N ALA A 162 -10.52 12.07 -3.62
CA ALA A 162 -10.63 12.94 -4.79
C ALA A 162 -9.55 14.04 -4.94
N ALA A 163 -8.77 14.39 -3.92
CA ALA A 163 -7.74 15.43 -4.01
C ALA A 163 -6.35 14.94 -4.46
N ALA A 164 -6.18 13.62 -4.62
CA ALA A 164 -5.03 13.07 -5.33
C ALA A 164 -4.98 13.48 -6.81
N ASP A 165 -6.07 14.08 -7.33
CA ASP A 165 -6.22 14.63 -8.68
C ASP A 165 -5.69 16.07 -8.85
N ALA A 166 -5.16 16.71 -7.80
CA ALA A 166 -4.60 18.07 -7.90
C ALA A 166 -3.09 18.04 -8.25
N ALA A 167 -2.81 18.16 -9.55
CA ALA A 167 -1.51 18.13 -10.19
C ALA A 167 -0.41 18.97 -9.49
N PRO A 168 0.69 18.37 -8.99
CA PRO A 168 1.92 19.12 -8.73
C PRO A 168 2.56 19.54 -10.07
N ARG A 169 3.10 20.76 -10.15
CA ARG A 169 3.87 21.24 -11.32
C ARG A 169 5.20 20.47 -11.42
N VAL A 170 5.57 20.04 -12.63
CA VAL A 170 6.73 19.17 -12.85
C VAL A 170 7.50 19.49 -14.13
N THR A 171 8.82 19.37 -14.02
CA THR A 171 9.87 19.43 -15.04
C THR A 171 10.06 18.09 -15.81
N GLU A 172 9.45 18.03 -16.99
CA GLU A 172 9.88 17.57 -18.34
C GLU A 172 10.73 16.32 -18.68
N ALA A 173 11.22 15.45 -17.77
CA ALA A 173 12.13 14.38 -18.20
C ALA A 173 11.50 13.10 -18.82
N ASP A 174 10.26 12.74 -18.45
CA ASP A 174 9.67 11.41 -18.75
C ASP A 174 8.45 11.45 -19.67
N ARG A 175 8.32 12.53 -20.44
CA ARG A 175 7.19 12.76 -21.34
C ARG A 175 7.54 12.28 -22.75
N ASP A 176 6.57 11.68 -23.45
CA ASP A 176 6.65 11.44 -24.89
C ASP A 176 6.81 12.77 -25.66
N LEU A 177 7.04 12.69 -26.98
CA LEU A 177 7.19 13.86 -27.83
C LEU A 177 5.95 14.81 -27.82
N SER A 178 4.83 14.38 -27.25
CA SER A 178 3.60 15.17 -27.04
C SER A 178 3.44 15.69 -25.61
N GLY A 179 4.41 15.48 -24.72
CA GLY A 179 4.33 15.94 -23.34
C GLY A 179 3.59 14.97 -22.40
N ARG A 180 3.31 13.72 -22.80
CA ARG A 180 2.51 12.76 -22.03
C ARG A 180 3.35 11.61 -21.48
N CYS A 181 3.08 11.22 -20.24
CA CYS A 181 3.71 10.02 -19.66
C CYS A 181 3.15 8.75 -20.33
N ALA A 182 3.97 7.70 -20.46
CA ALA A 182 3.50 6.40 -20.95
C ALA A 182 2.35 5.85 -20.10
N ALA A 183 1.32 5.28 -20.73
CA ALA A 183 0.19 4.70 -20.00
C ALA A 183 0.64 3.58 -19.05
N VAL A 184 0.03 3.53 -17.87
CA VAL A 184 0.22 2.46 -16.87
C VAL A 184 -0.94 1.46 -16.89
N ALA A 185 -1.91 1.64 -17.80
CA ALA A 185 -2.99 0.70 -17.98
C ALA A 185 -2.58 -0.41 -18.97
N PRO A 186 -3.11 -1.63 -18.82
CA PRO A 186 -2.88 -2.70 -19.79
C PRO A 186 -3.36 -2.29 -21.18
N GLN A 187 -2.55 -2.54 -22.21
CA GLN A 187 -2.90 -2.21 -23.60
C GLN A 187 -4.02 -3.12 -24.15
N ASP A 188 -4.05 -4.40 -23.77
CA ASP A 188 -5.12 -5.33 -24.12
C ASP A 188 -6.36 -5.06 -23.24
N ALA A 189 -7.46 -4.63 -23.87
CA ALA A 189 -8.72 -4.33 -23.19
C ALA A 189 -9.26 -5.49 -22.36
N ARG A 190 -8.98 -6.74 -22.72
CA ARG A 190 -9.39 -7.93 -21.96
C ARG A 190 -8.58 -8.08 -20.68
N VAL A 191 -7.28 -7.77 -20.73
CA VAL A 191 -6.40 -7.72 -19.55
C VAL A 191 -6.82 -6.58 -18.65
N ALA A 192 -7.09 -5.39 -19.20
CA ALA A 192 -7.61 -4.25 -18.44
C ALA A 192 -8.94 -4.58 -17.73
N ALA A 193 -9.87 -5.26 -18.42
CA ALA A 193 -11.13 -5.69 -17.81
C ALA A 193 -10.91 -6.70 -16.68
N LEU A 194 -9.98 -7.66 -16.84
CA LEU A 194 -9.65 -8.60 -15.77
C LEU A 194 -8.97 -7.91 -14.58
N GLN A 195 -8.05 -6.98 -14.84
CA GLN A 195 -7.39 -6.18 -13.82
C GLN A 195 -8.41 -5.40 -12.98
N GLN A 196 -9.37 -4.73 -13.62
CA GLN A 196 -10.41 -4.02 -12.90
C GLN A 196 -11.26 -4.97 -12.03
N ARG A 197 -11.58 -6.17 -12.55
CA ARG A 197 -12.26 -7.20 -11.73
C ARG A 197 -11.44 -7.61 -10.50
N MET A 198 -10.13 -7.78 -10.64
CA MET A 198 -9.25 -8.09 -9.51
C MET A 198 -9.20 -6.95 -8.48
N LEU A 199 -9.17 -5.69 -8.93
CA LEU A 199 -9.15 -4.51 -8.06
C LEU A 199 -10.44 -4.31 -7.28
N ASP A 200 -11.56 -4.78 -7.83
CA ASP A 200 -12.91 -4.67 -7.27
C ASP A 200 -13.46 -6.02 -6.78
N ALA A 201 -12.60 -7.03 -6.58
CA ALA A 201 -13.03 -8.39 -6.30
C ALA A 201 -13.94 -8.48 -5.06
N VAL A 202 -13.67 -7.67 -4.04
CA VAL A 202 -14.47 -7.58 -2.80
C VAL A 202 -15.94 -7.21 -3.00
N ASP A 203 -16.30 -6.61 -4.14
CA ASP A 203 -17.70 -6.26 -4.46
C ASP A 203 -18.41 -7.35 -5.28
N ARG A 204 -17.71 -8.44 -5.64
CA ARG A 204 -18.20 -9.47 -6.55
C ARG A 204 -18.66 -10.75 -5.86
N TYR A 205 -18.58 -10.80 -4.54
CA TYR A 205 -19.10 -11.88 -3.71
C TYR A 205 -19.57 -11.31 -2.37
N ARG A 206 -20.56 -11.96 -1.77
CA ARG A 206 -21.14 -11.61 -0.46
C ARG A 206 -20.34 -12.23 0.68
N ASP A 207 -19.98 -13.49 0.51
CA ASP A 207 -19.26 -14.28 1.50
C ASP A 207 -18.27 -15.25 0.83
N ALA A 208 -17.18 -15.54 1.52
CA ALA A 208 -16.13 -16.45 1.07
C ALA A 208 -15.64 -17.31 2.22
N ALA A 209 -15.41 -18.60 1.95
CA ALA A 209 -14.71 -19.49 2.86
C ALA A 209 -13.73 -20.36 2.06
N GLY A 210 -12.55 -20.61 2.62
CA GLY A 210 -11.56 -21.42 1.94
C GLY A 210 -10.20 -21.46 2.63
N SER A 211 -9.23 -22.00 1.90
CA SER A 211 -7.85 -22.16 2.35
C SER A 211 -6.86 -21.89 1.22
N VAL A 212 -5.70 -21.33 1.56
CA VAL A 212 -4.65 -20.95 0.62
C VAL A 212 -3.26 -21.20 1.19
N ASP A 213 -2.39 -21.75 0.36
CA ASP A 213 -0.95 -21.84 0.64
C ASP A 213 -0.22 -20.67 -0.03
N VAL A 214 0.64 -19.97 0.72
CA VAL A 214 1.43 -18.83 0.25
C VAL A 214 2.90 -19.11 0.49
N ARG A 215 3.74 -19.04 -0.55
CA ARG A 215 5.18 -19.25 -0.44
C ARG A 215 5.96 -18.20 -1.19
N PHE A 216 6.92 -17.55 -0.54
CA PHE A 216 7.84 -16.60 -1.16
C PHE A 216 9.28 -16.89 -0.71
N GLY A 217 10.12 -17.37 -1.63
CA GLY A 217 11.50 -17.76 -1.29
C GLY A 217 12.39 -16.58 -0.91
N ASN A 218 12.12 -15.39 -1.44
CA ASN A 218 12.93 -14.20 -1.21
C ASN A 218 12.88 -13.70 0.25
N ASN A 219 11.80 -13.98 0.96
CA ASN A 219 11.57 -13.50 2.32
C ASN A 219 11.29 -14.63 3.33
N GLY A 220 11.31 -15.89 2.89
CA GLY A 220 11.07 -17.08 3.71
C GLY A 220 9.62 -17.25 4.15
N GLN A 221 8.65 -16.59 3.50
CA GLN A 221 7.24 -16.76 3.81
C GLN A 221 6.78 -18.17 3.38
N ASP A 222 6.25 -18.94 4.33
CA ASP A 222 5.52 -20.20 4.11
C ASP A 222 4.25 -20.17 4.98
N GLU A 223 3.20 -19.71 4.32
CA GLU A 223 1.82 -19.41 4.73
C GLU A 223 0.85 -20.58 4.51
N ALA A 224 0.17 -21.13 5.51
CA ALA A 224 -1.09 -21.87 5.32
C ALA A 224 -2.22 -21.08 5.97
N ILE A 225 -3.17 -20.60 5.17
CA ILE A 225 -4.19 -19.65 5.60
C ILE A 225 -5.57 -20.26 5.41
N ASP A 226 -6.34 -20.40 6.49
CA ASP A 226 -7.76 -20.72 6.46
C ASP A 226 -8.58 -19.45 6.72
N PHE A 227 -9.66 -19.25 5.97
CA PHE A 227 -10.46 -18.03 6.09
C PHE A 227 -11.96 -18.26 5.97
N GLU A 228 -12.68 -17.41 6.69
CA GLU A 228 -14.11 -17.18 6.59
C GLU A 228 -14.34 -15.66 6.55
N VAL A 229 -15.01 -15.18 5.51
CA VAL A 229 -15.18 -13.74 5.25
C VAL A 229 -16.61 -13.46 4.85
N SER A 230 -17.20 -12.42 5.43
CA SER A 230 -18.46 -11.84 4.98
C SER A 230 -18.25 -10.37 4.67
N GLN A 231 -18.33 -10.04 3.38
CA GLN A 231 -18.22 -8.66 2.90
C GLN A 231 -19.43 -7.85 3.35
N SER A 232 -20.63 -8.43 3.25
CA SER A 232 -21.87 -7.77 3.67
C SER A 232 -21.94 -7.49 5.17
N ALA A 233 -21.43 -8.39 6.01
CA ALA A 233 -21.39 -8.19 7.46
C ALA A 233 -20.14 -7.43 7.93
N ARG A 234 -19.17 -7.20 7.03
CA ARG A 234 -17.86 -6.60 7.33
C ARG A 234 -17.17 -7.34 8.47
N THR A 235 -17.11 -8.66 8.35
CA THR A 235 -16.51 -9.56 9.34
C THR A 235 -15.61 -10.58 8.69
N SER A 236 -14.55 -10.98 9.38
CA SER A 236 -13.74 -12.12 8.99
C SER A 236 -13.20 -12.89 10.20
N PHE A 237 -12.89 -14.14 9.95
CA PHE A 237 -12.02 -14.98 10.77
C PHE A 237 -10.95 -15.52 9.83
N VAL A 238 -9.68 -15.26 10.15
CA VAL A 238 -8.54 -15.78 9.38
C VAL A 238 -7.57 -16.44 10.33
N ARG A 239 -7.15 -17.65 10.01
CA ARG A 239 -6.10 -18.37 10.72
C ARG A 239 -4.90 -18.53 9.81
N ILE A 240 -3.74 -18.06 10.24
CA ILE A 240 -2.48 -18.13 9.52
C ILE A 240 -1.54 -19.07 10.29
N ALA A 241 -1.31 -20.26 9.75
CA ALA A 241 -0.28 -21.18 10.23
C ALA A 241 1.01 -20.95 9.44
N ARG A 242 2.13 -20.84 10.14
CA ARG A 242 3.46 -20.56 9.58
C ARG A 242 4.44 -21.66 9.97
N ASP A 243 5.62 -21.64 9.36
CA ASP A 243 6.74 -22.51 9.73
C ASP A 243 6.98 -22.57 11.25
N ARG A 244 7.44 -23.74 11.71
CA ARG A 244 7.70 -24.06 13.13
C ARG A 244 6.45 -24.04 14.03
N GLY A 245 5.26 -24.19 13.44
CA GLY A 245 4.00 -24.32 14.19
C GLY A 245 3.50 -23.02 14.80
N ARG A 246 3.99 -21.86 14.35
CA ARG A 246 3.43 -20.55 14.73
C ARG A 246 2.06 -20.39 14.09
N VAL A 247 1.11 -19.86 14.84
CA VAL A 247 -0.28 -19.67 14.43
C VAL A 247 -0.67 -18.28 14.88
N GLU A 248 -1.32 -17.56 13.98
CA GLU A 248 -1.94 -16.27 14.26
C GLU A 248 -3.41 -16.40 13.87
N GLU A 249 -4.31 -15.90 14.69
CA GLU A 249 -5.74 -15.84 14.36
C GLU A 249 -6.18 -14.37 14.37
N HIS A 250 -6.94 -13.98 13.35
CA HIS A 250 -7.44 -12.63 13.17
C HIS A 250 -8.96 -12.68 13.13
N VAL A 251 -9.58 -12.01 14.09
CA VAL A 251 -11.03 -11.79 14.12
C VAL A 251 -11.32 -10.35 13.82
N SER A 252 -12.02 -10.08 12.73
CA SER A 252 -12.37 -8.72 12.33
C SER A 252 -13.88 -8.53 12.36
N ARG A 253 -14.31 -7.37 12.88
CA ARG A 253 -15.71 -6.93 12.84
C ARG A 253 -15.78 -5.41 12.87
N ALA A 254 -16.44 -4.84 11.87
CA ALA A 254 -16.74 -3.41 11.78
C ALA A 254 -15.51 -2.51 12.04
N GLY A 255 -14.40 -2.79 11.35
CA GLY A 255 -13.16 -2.00 11.45
C GLY A 255 -12.29 -2.30 12.68
N THR A 256 -12.71 -3.18 13.59
CA THR A 256 -11.85 -3.66 14.69
C THR A 256 -11.33 -5.05 14.38
N THR A 257 -10.02 -5.26 14.53
CA THR A 257 -9.37 -6.56 14.39
C THR A 257 -8.75 -6.98 15.72
N LEU A 258 -9.13 -8.15 16.24
CA LEU A 258 -8.46 -8.84 17.34
C LEU A 258 -7.50 -9.87 16.73
N SER A 259 -6.20 -9.61 16.86
CA SER A 259 -5.14 -10.56 16.50
C SER A 259 -4.74 -11.37 17.74
N LEU A 260 -4.79 -12.68 17.64
CA LEU A 260 -4.51 -13.64 18.70
C LEU A 260 -3.21 -14.39 18.36
N TYR A 261 -2.35 -14.53 19.37
CA TYR A 261 -1.08 -15.25 19.30
C TYR A 261 -1.09 -16.41 20.33
N PRO A 262 -1.68 -17.57 19.98
CA PRO A 262 -1.87 -18.69 20.91
C PRO A 262 -0.60 -19.17 21.62
N GLN A 263 0.54 -19.16 20.95
CA GLN A 263 1.81 -19.66 21.49
C GLN A 263 2.32 -18.84 22.67
N THR A 264 2.02 -17.53 22.67
CA THR A 264 2.46 -16.59 23.70
C THR A 264 1.32 -16.18 24.62
N ALA A 265 0.13 -16.76 24.46
CA ALA A 265 -1.09 -16.36 25.16
C ALA A 265 -1.26 -14.83 25.18
N SER A 266 -1.10 -14.20 24.02
CA SER A 266 -1.15 -12.75 23.88
C SER A 266 -2.02 -12.31 22.72
N TYR A 267 -2.48 -11.06 22.79
CA TYR A 267 -3.37 -10.51 21.78
C TYR A 267 -3.07 -9.04 21.50
N ARG A 268 -3.49 -8.58 20.32
CA ARG A 268 -3.45 -7.18 19.91
C ARG A 268 -4.80 -6.80 19.30
N GLU A 269 -5.38 -5.72 19.80
CA GLU A 269 -6.51 -5.07 19.13
C GLU A 269 -5.96 -4.00 18.21
N THR A 270 -6.49 -3.90 17.00
CA THR A 270 -6.18 -2.82 16.07
C THR A 270 -7.48 -2.27 15.52
N ARG A 271 -7.57 -0.94 15.45
CA ARG A 271 -8.71 -0.23 14.87
C ARG A 271 -8.30 0.33 13.53
N ALA A 272 -8.95 -0.14 12.49
CA ALA A 272 -8.83 0.38 11.15
C ALA A 272 -9.83 1.51 10.94
N LEU A 273 -9.39 2.57 10.27
CA LEU A 273 -10.30 3.60 9.81
C LEU A 273 -11.19 3.07 8.69
N ASP A 274 -12.47 3.41 8.77
CA ASP A 274 -13.39 3.15 7.67
C ASP A 274 -13.09 4.13 6.54
N ALA A 275 -12.55 3.62 5.45
CA ALA A 275 -12.21 4.40 4.28
C ALA A 275 -13.16 4.02 3.12
N PRO A 276 -13.73 5.02 2.42
CA PRO A 276 -14.57 4.74 1.28
C PRO A 276 -13.76 4.06 0.18
N ALA A 277 -14.46 3.35 -0.71
CA ALA A 277 -13.84 2.87 -1.94
C ALA A 277 -13.21 4.06 -2.70
N PRO A 278 -11.98 3.93 -3.20
CA PRO A 278 -11.34 5.00 -3.96
C PRO A 278 -12.16 5.29 -5.23
N GLY A 279 -12.49 6.57 -5.41
CA GLY A 279 -13.02 7.08 -6.67
C GLY A 279 -11.91 7.23 -7.71
N GLY A 280 -12.28 7.24 -8.99
CA GLY A 280 -11.35 7.53 -10.08
C GLY A 280 -10.42 6.37 -10.46
N ALA A 281 -9.30 6.73 -11.09
CA ALA A 281 -8.35 5.75 -11.61
C ALA A 281 -7.56 5.07 -10.48
N ARG A 282 -7.50 3.73 -10.50
CA ARG A 282 -6.78 2.93 -9.51
C ARG A 282 -5.27 2.84 -9.77
N GLN A 283 -4.84 3.27 -10.95
CA GLN A 283 -3.45 3.36 -11.37
C GLN A 283 -3.29 4.50 -12.37
N TYR A 284 -2.24 5.28 -12.22
CA TYR A 284 -1.94 6.40 -13.12
C TYR A 284 -0.48 6.82 -12.96
N ARG A 285 -0.03 7.74 -13.80
CA ARG A 285 1.25 8.42 -13.63
C ARG A 285 0.98 9.83 -13.15
N ASN A 286 1.71 10.26 -12.12
CA ASN A 286 1.63 11.64 -11.65
C ASN A 286 2.32 12.60 -12.64
N ALA A 287 2.38 13.88 -12.32
CA ALA A 287 3.00 14.87 -13.19
C ALA A 287 4.51 14.65 -13.42
N ARG A 288 5.20 13.90 -12.55
CA ARG A 288 6.59 13.41 -12.66
C ARG A 288 6.71 12.11 -13.42
N CYS A 289 5.62 11.67 -14.05
CA CYS A 289 5.52 10.38 -14.69
C CYS A 289 5.87 9.21 -13.76
N GLU A 290 5.85 9.44 -12.45
CA GLU A 290 6.03 8.39 -11.46
C GLU A 290 4.71 7.61 -11.37
N PRO A 291 4.78 6.27 -11.34
CA PRO A 291 3.59 5.45 -11.22
C PRO A 291 2.96 5.58 -9.82
N VAL A 292 1.64 5.69 -9.80
CA VAL A 292 0.81 5.78 -8.61
C VAL A 292 -0.21 4.64 -8.61
N PHE A 293 -0.32 3.95 -7.48
CA PHE A 293 -1.19 2.80 -7.28
C PHE A 293 -2.12 3.06 -6.09
N VAL A 294 -3.42 3.04 -6.35
CA VAL A 294 -4.44 3.35 -5.35
C VAL A 294 -5.07 2.06 -4.86
N HIS A 295 -4.65 1.62 -3.68
CA HIS A 295 -5.25 0.49 -2.97
C HIS A 295 -6.61 0.86 -2.37
N ARG A 296 -7.47 -0.14 -2.21
CA ARG A 296 -8.73 -0.07 -1.49
C ARG A 296 -8.56 -0.87 -0.20
N PRO A 297 -8.87 -0.29 0.96
CA PRO A 297 -8.89 -1.04 2.21
C PRO A 297 -9.89 -2.21 2.13
N ASP A 298 -9.50 -3.37 2.67
CA ASP A 298 -10.40 -4.52 2.76
C ASP A 298 -11.48 -4.26 3.83
N PRO A 299 -12.77 -4.13 3.45
CA PRO A 299 -13.82 -3.77 4.38
C PRO A 299 -14.12 -4.86 5.41
N ALA A 300 -13.74 -6.12 5.15
CA ALA A 300 -13.91 -7.24 6.07
C ALA A 300 -12.67 -7.50 6.95
N GLY A 301 -11.55 -6.83 6.68
CA GLY A 301 -10.30 -6.97 7.44
C GLY A 301 -9.73 -8.40 7.44
N ALA A 302 -9.79 -9.08 6.29
CA ALA A 302 -9.39 -10.47 6.11
C ALA A 302 -7.87 -10.61 5.92
N VAL A 303 -7.11 -10.26 6.96
CA VAL A 303 -5.63 -10.25 6.97
C VAL A 303 -5.04 -11.52 6.36
N GLY A 304 -4.24 -11.40 5.30
CA GLY A 304 -3.60 -12.51 4.60
C GLY A 304 -4.49 -13.15 3.54
N ALA A 305 -5.77 -13.37 3.84
CA ALA A 305 -6.74 -13.84 2.85
C ALA A 305 -7.02 -12.79 1.77
N ASP A 306 -6.82 -11.51 2.06
CA ASP A 306 -6.89 -10.40 1.11
C ASP A 306 -5.95 -10.59 -0.10
N ALA A 307 -4.84 -11.32 0.07
CA ALA A 307 -3.94 -11.67 -1.03
C ALA A 307 -4.63 -12.44 -2.17
N VAL A 308 -5.71 -13.16 -1.88
CA VAL A 308 -6.51 -13.88 -2.88
C VAL A 308 -7.90 -13.30 -3.09
N LEU A 309 -8.54 -12.83 -2.03
CA LEU A 309 -9.91 -12.31 -2.02
C LEU A 309 -10.02 -10.85 -2.48
N SER A 310 -8.91 -10.10 -2.42
CA SER A 310 -8.75 -8.72 -2.90
C SER A 310 -7.34 -8.53 -3.48
N PRO A 311 -7.00 -9.21 -4.60
CA PRO A 311 -5.61 -9.40 -5.05
C PRO A 311 -5.01 -8.14 -5.73
N GLN A 312 -5.09 -6.97 -5.09
CA GLN A 312 -4.82 -5.66 -5.67
C GLN A 312 -3.35 -5.48 -6.10
N ASN A 313 -2.39 -5.89 -5.26
CA ASN A 313 -0.97 -5.87 -5.63
C ASN A 313 -0.72 -6.63 -6.93
N TYR A 314 -1.31 -7.82 -7.06
CA TYR A 314 -1.16 -8.67 -8.25
C TYR A 314 -1.91 -8.11 -9.46
N ALA A 315 -3.03 -7.43 -9.25
CA ALA A 315 -3.73 -6.71 -10.31
C ALA A 315 -2.84 -5.62 -10.93
N PHE A 316 -2.09 -4.88 -10.11
CA PHE A 316 -1.16 -3.85 -10.61
C PHE A 316 0.02 -4.42 -11.41
N TRP A 317 0.31 -5.71 -11.31
CA TRP A 317 1.33 -6.36 -12.15
C TRP A 317 0.87 -6.53 -13.60
N LEU A 318 -0.42 -6.42 -13.88
CA LEU A 318 -0.98 -6.59 -15.23
C LEU A 318 -0.72 -5.38 -16.15
N SER A 319 -0.09 -4.34 -15.61
CA SER A 319 0.15 -3.05 -16.26
C SER A 319 1.39 -2.98 -17.15
N THR A 320 2.15 -4.08 -17.26
CA THR A 320 3.33 -4.16 -18.13
C THR A 320 2.96 -4.61 -19.54
N GLU A 321 3.70 -4.17 -20.54
CA GLU A 321 3.48 -4.56 -21.95
C GLU A 321 3.64 -6.06 -22.22
N ASP A 322 4.39 -6.77 -21.37
CA ASP A 322 4.64 -8.21 -21.49
C ASP A 322 3.49 -9.12 -20.98
N VAL A 323 2.35 -8.54 -20.59
CA VAL A 323 1.21 -9.27 -20.03
C VAL A 323 0.24 -9.70 -21.13
N ARG A 324 -0.18 -10.98 -21.09
CA ARG A 324 -1.18 -11.52 -22.01
C ARG A 324 -2.08 -12.57 -21.37
N ILE A 325 -3.30 -12.69 -21.87
CA ILE A 325 -4.16 -13.85 -21.60
C ILE A 325 -3.53 -15.07 -22.30
N ALA A 326 -3.14 -16.05 -21.51
CA ALA A 326 -2.55 -17.30 -21.95
C ALA A 326 -3.60 -18.39 -22.24
N GLY A 327 -4.84 -18.21 -21.76
CA GLY A 327 -5.96 -19.10 -22.02
C GLY A 327 -6.98 -19.08 -20.90
N HIS A 328 -7.86 -20.09 -20.89
CA HIS A 328 -8.88 -20.30 -19.88
C HIS A 328 -8.77 -21.73 -19.34
N GLN A 329 -9.03 -21.92 -18.06
CA GLN A 329 -8.99 -23.23 -17.40
C GLN A 329 -10.08 -23.30 -16.33
N ARG A 330 -10.51 -24.52 -15.98
CA ARG A 330 -11.39 -24.72 -14.83
C ARG A 330 -10.55 -25.06 -13.60
N LEU A 331 -10.71 -24.31 -12.51
CA LEU A 331 -10.00 -24.53 -11.25
C LEU A 331 -10.98 -24.36 -10.09
N LEU A 332 -10.98 -25.29 -9.13
CA LEU A 332 -11.92 -25.31 -8.00
C LEU A 332 -13.40 -25.25 -8.43
N GLY A 333 -13.72 -25.83 -9.59
CA GLY A 333 -15.08 -25.81 -10.16
C GLY A 333 -15.49 -24.48 -10.80
N ARG A 334 -14.56 -23.51 -10.94
CA ARG A 334 -14.80 -22.17 -11.46
C ARG A 334 -14.01 -21.91 -12.74
N ASP A 335 -14.51 -21.01 -13.59
CA ASP A 335 -13.84 -20.66 -14.84
C ASP A 335 -12.76 -19.59 -14.58
N ALA A 336 -11.51 -19.96 -14.80
CA ALA A 336 -10.34 -19.13 -14.54
C ALA A 336 -9.73 -18.60 -15.84
N THR A 337 -9.50 -17.29 -15.90
CA THR A 337 -8.67 -16.67 -16.92
C THR A 337 -7.21 -16.80 -16.51
N VAL A 338 -6.39 -17.38 -17.38
CA VAL A 338 -4.96 -17.56 -17.15
C VAL A 338 -4.20 -16.42 -17.79
N VAL A 339 -3.44 -15.68 -16.99
CA VAL A 339 -2.60 -14.57 -17.46
C VAL A 339 -1.14 -14.91 -17.21
N ALA A 340 -0.29 -14.60 -18.19
CA ALA A 340 1.15 -14.74 -18.07
C ALA A 340 1.82 -13.40 -18.38
N GLY A 341 2.88 -13.08 -17.64
CA GLY A 341 3.62 -11.84 -17.81
C GLY A 341 5.07 -11.95 -17.34
N LYS A 342 5.81 -10.86 -17.52
CA LYS A 342 7.19 -10.69 -17.05
C LYS A 342 7.21 -9.63 -15.96
N HIS A 343 8.05 -9.83 -14.94
CA HIS A 343 8.31 -8.77 -13.97
C HIS A 343 9.26 -7.72 -14.54
N GLY A 344 9.00 -6.46 -14.22
CA GLY A 344 10.00 -5.39 -14.39
C GLY A 344 11.19 -5.59 -13.44
N ASP A 345 12.29 -4.89 -13.68
CA ASP A 345 13.56 -5.10 -12.96
C ASP A 345 13.43 -5.04 -11.43
N TYR A 346 12.63 -4.11 -10.92
CA TYR A 346 12.36 -3.97 -9.49
C TYR A 346 11.72 -5.22 -8.88
N LEU A 347 10.52 -5.60 -9.35
CA LEU A 347 9.81 -6.77 -8.83
C LEU A 347 10.56 -8.06 -9.13
N GLY A 348 11.23 -8.15 -10.27
CA GLY A 348 11.96 -9.35 -10.66
C GLY A 348 13.16 -9.62 -9.76
N ARG A 349 13.94 -8.57 -9.45
CA ARG A 349 15.02 -8.64 -8.46
C ARG A 349 14.48 -8.97 -7.07
N LYS A 350 13.40 -8.30 -6.66
CA LYS A 350 12.80 -8.43 -5.33
C LYS A 350 12.27 -9.82 -5.05
N LEU A 351 11.49 -10.37 -5.97
CA LEU A 351 10.79 -11.65 -5.83
C LEU A 351 11.66 -12.83 -6.28
N GLY A 352 12.84 -12.58 -6.87
CA GLY A 352 13.69 -13.61 -7.46
C GLY A 352 13.04 -14.31 -8.66
N ALA A 353 12.14 -13.63 -9.37
CA ALA A 353 11.33 -14.21 -10.43
C ALA A 353 11.31 -13.29 -11.65
N ASP A 354 11.56 -13.83 -12.83
CA ASP A 354 11.49 -13.05 -14.07
C ASP A 354 10.09 -13.09 -14.68
N ARG A 355 9.34 -14.16 -14.44
CA ARG A 355 8.03 -14.41 -15.05
C ARG A 355 7.02 -14.80 -14.01
N PHE A 356 5.75 -14.49 -14.29
CA PHE A 356 4.64 -14.96 -13.49
C PHE A 356 3.53 -15.54 -14.36
N ARG A 357 2.73 -16.41 -13.73
CA ARG A 357 1.46 -16.87 -14.26
C ARG A 357 0.43 -16.86 -13.14
N MET A 358 -0.73 -16.27 -13.42
CA MET A 358 -1.86 -16.22 -12.50
C MET A 358 -3.11 -16.82 -13.12
N TRP A 359 -3.93 -17.45 -12.28
CA TRP A 359 -5.24 -17.98 -12.58
C TRP A 359 -6.23 -17.17 -11.77
N VAL A 360 -7.04 -16.39 -12.46
CA VAL A 360 -7.97 -15.45 -11.85
C VAL A 360 -9.38 -15.91 -12.18
N ASP A 361 -10.23 -16.00 -11.16
CA ASP A 361 -11.66 -16.28 -11.34
C ASP A 361 -12.26 -15.24 -12.30
N SER A 362 -12.82 -15.71 -13.41
CA SER A 362 -13.18 -14.83 -14.52
C SER A 362 -14.32 -13.87 -14.16
N ASP A 363 -15.21 -14.31 -13.25
CA ASP A 363 -16.41 -13.59 -12.85
C ASP A 363 -16.11 -12.58 -11.73
N THR A 364 -15.37 -13.03 -10.71
CA THR A 364 -15.17 -12.25 -9.48
C THR A 364 -13.84 -11.50 -9.44
N GLY A 365 -12.81 -11.93 -10.17
CA GLY A 365 -11.46 -11.38 -10.04
C GLY A 365 -10.65 -11.94 -8.86
N VAL A 366 -11.18 -12.91 -8.11
CA VAL A 366 -10.45 -13.62 -7.04
C VAL A 366 -9.25 -14.37 -7.63
N LEU A 367 -8.09 -14.28 -6.99
CA LEU A 367 -6.89 -14.99 -7.40
C LEU A 367 -6.94 -16.45 -6.90
N LEU A 368 -7.02 -17.40 -7.83
CA LEU A 368 -7.10 -18.83 -7.50
C LEU A 368 -5.72 -19.49 -7.41
N LYS A 369 -4.77 -19.00 -8.21
CA LYS A 369 -3.40 -19.49 -8.21
C LYS A 369 -2.46 -18.43 -8.77
N LEU A 370 -1.25 -18.36 -8.25
CA LEU A 370 -0.15 -17.56 -8.76
C LEU A 370 1.15 -18.36 -8.66
N VAL A 371 1.98 -18.32 -9.69
CA VAL A 371 3.32 -18.91 -9.68
C VAL A 371 4.29 -17.93 -10.32
N GLY A 372 5.40 -17.65 -9.63
CA GLY A 372 6.54 -16.93 -10.18
C GLY A 372 7.73 -17.84 -10.40
N SER A 373 8.47 -17.64 -11.48
CA SER A 373 9.65 -18.44 -11.80
C SER A 373 10.85 -17.58 -12.19
N ASP A 374 12.04 -18.04 -11.83
CA ASP A 374 13.30 -17.43 -12.25
C ASP A 374 13.58 -17.64 -13.76
N ARG A 375 14.74 -17.17 -14.23
CA ARG A 375 15.20 -17.33 -15.63
C ARG A 375 15.34 -18.78 -16.08
N GLN A 376 15.55 -19.70 -15.14
CA GLN A 376 15.75 -21.13 -15.38
C GLN A 376 14.41 -21.89 -15.34
N GLY A 377 13.30 -21.19 -15.07
CA GLY A 377 11.98 -21.78 -14.93
C GLY A 377 11.73 -22.43 -13.57
N LYS A 378 12.62 -22.24 -12.58
CA LYS A 378 12.42 -22.76 -11.23
C LYS A 378 11.43 -21.87 -10.48
N PRO A 379 10.48 -22.44 -9.72
CA PRO A 379 9.56 -21.65 -8.90
C PRO A 379 10.30 -20.84 -7.84
N ALA A 380 10.05 -19.54 -7.79
CA ALA A 380 10.57 -18.63 -6.76
C ALA A 380 9.52 -18.31 -5.69
N TYR A 381 8.24 -18.28 -6.09
CA TYR A 381 7.10 -18.08 -5.20
C TYR A 381 5.83 -18.71 -5.77
N SER A 382 4.85 -18.95 -4.91
CA SER A 382 3.53 -19.45 -5.28
C SER A 382 2.44 -19.04 -4.32
N ILE A 383 1.23 -18.83 -4.84
CA ILE A 383 -0.01 -18.78 -4.06
C ILE A 383 -0.94 -19.84 -4.66
N VAL A 384 -1.49 -20.72 -3.84
CA VAL A 384 -2.34 -21.83 -4.30
C VAL A 384 -3.57 -21.94 -3.41
N VAL A 385 -4.73 -21.55 -3.92
CA VAL A 385 -5.99 -21.77 -3.24
C VAL A 385 -6.34 -23.26 -3.31
N ARG A 386 -6.63 -23.87 -2.17
CA ARG A 386 -6.91 -25.30 -2.03
C ARG A 386 -8.39 -25.60 -2.05
N ASP A 387 -9.18 -24.77 -1.38
CA ASP A 387 -10.62 -24.76 -1.47
C ASP A 387 -11.14 -23.32 -1.48
N LEU A 388 -12.27 -23.12 -2.15
CA LEU A 388 -12.94 -21.83 -2.22
C LEU A 388 -14.44 -22.03 -2.41
N ARG A 389 -15.22 -21.44 -1.52
CA ARG A 389 -16.67 -21.34 -1.62
C ARG A 389 -17.03 -19.87 -1.56
N LEU A 390 -17.69 -19.38 -2.61
CA LEU A 390 -18.24 -18.03 -2.66
C LEU A 390 -19.76 -18.09 -2.58
N ASP A 391 -20.37 -17.09 -1.96
CA ASP A 391 -21.82 -16.88 -1.88
C ASP A 391 -22.62 -18.05 -1.30
N SER A 392 -21.97 -18.81 -0.42
CA SER A 392 -22.51 -19.99 0.25
C SER A 392 -23.59 -19.69 1.29
N GLY A 393 -23.75 -18.41 1.68
CA GLY A 393 -24.68 -17.99 2.71
C GLY A 393 -24.09 -18.11 4.11
N LEU A 394 -22.76 -17.98 4.21
CA LEU A 394 -22.02 -18.03 5.46
C LEU A 394 -22.60 -17.05 6.49
N LYS A 395 -22.80 -17.55 7.72
CA LYS A 395 -23.27 -16.77 8.87
C LYS A 395 -22.17 -16.64 9.91
N LEU A 396 -21.14 -15.88 9.56
CA LEU A 396 -20.02 -15.62 10.46
C LEU A 396 -20.44 -14.62 11.55
N LYS A 397 -20.24 -15.00 12.82
CA LYS A 397 -20.50 -14.14 13.99
C LYS A 397 -19.32 -14.22 14.94
N PRO A 398 -18.18 -13.63 14.58
CA PRO A 398 -16.95 -13.88 15.30
C PRO A 398 -16.92 -12.99 16.56
N SER A 399 -16.30 -13.51 17.62
CA SER A 399 -16.21 -12.82 18.91
C SER A 399 -14.95 -11.95 18.97
N LEU A 400 -15.11 -10.69 19.37
CA LEU A 400 -13.98 -9.80 19.70
C LEU A 400 -13.57 -9.90 21.18
N ALA A 401 -14.06 -10.90 21.91
CA ALA A 401 -13.63 -11.12 23.29
C ALA A 401 -12.23 -11.73 23.32
N ALA A 402 -11.28 -11.04 23.96
CA ALA A 402 -9.98 -11.61 24.25
C ALA A 402 -10.13 -12.84 25.19
N PRO A 403 -9.38 -13.93 24.95
CA PRO A 403 -9.41 -15.08 25.85
C PRO A 403 -8.98 -14.70 27.28
N GLN A 404 -9.60 -15.32 28.27
CA GLN A 404 -9.28 -15.07 29.67
C GLN A 404 -7.82 -15.44 29.98
N GLY A 405 -7.13 -14.56 30.70
CA GLY A 405 -5.73 -14.77 31.12
C GLY A 405 -4.67 -14.44 30.06
N TRP A 406 -5.07 -13.95 28.88
CA TRP A 406 -4.12 -13.56 27.84
C TRP A 406 -3.60 -12.13 28.03
N THR A 407 -2.35 -11.90 27.64
CA THR A 407 -1.67 -10.61 27.79
C THR A 407 -1.90 -9.72 26.57
N ARG A 408 -2.35 -8.49 26.79
CA ARG A 408 -2.42 -7.49 25.71
C ARG A 408 -1.01 -7.03 25.34
N ILE A 409 -0.66 -7.12 24.06
CA ILE A 409 0.54 -6.52 23.49
C ILE A 409 0.25 -5.01 23.35
N ALA A 410 1.09 -4.16 23.96
CA ALA A 410 0.97 -2.72 23.83
C ALA A 410 1.17 -2.27 22.37
N GLU A 411 0.55 -1.15 22.00
CA GLU A 411 0.92 -0.40 20.80
C GLU A 411 2.16 0.43 21.17
N ASP A 412 3.30 0.18 20.52
CA ASP A 412 4.53 0.96 20.66
C ASP A 412 4.46 2.30 19.92
#